data_AF-A0A418F4D4-F1
#
_entry.id   AF-A0A418F4D4-F1
#
_cell.length_a   1.000
_cell.length_b   1.000
_cell.length_c   1.000
_cell.angle_alpha   90.00
_cell.angle_beta   90.00
_cell.angle_gamma   90.00
#
_symmetry.space_group_name_H-M   'P 1'
#
loop_
_entity.id
_entity.type
_entity.pdbx_description
1 polymer ?
#
loop_
_entity_poly.entity_id
_entity_poly.type
_entity_poly.pdbx_seq_one_letter_code
_entity_poly.pdbx_strand_id
1 'polypeptide(L)'
;MKPLSTRAADIYKRVLPRHETHAAINVYLAMCYYHLEYFDISSELLATYLATSDGHSNVAKNLLACNTFHLVDGVAAEKSLHLHLPQPTALVYLKSIAMYHVHDDAFNWNYGVALAATGMYSAVSGKCDTTKLVEVLNMLEASKHNQGKVMARTLRTYCESVHLT
;
A
#
# COMPACT_ATOMS: atom_id res chain seq x y z
N MET A 1 -19.18 16.09 15.13
CA MET A 1 -18.66 16.77 13.91
C MET A 1 -18.44 15.68 12.86
N LYS A 2 -19.01 15.77 11.66
CA LYS A 2 -18.87 14.71 10.63
C LYS A 2 -17.38 14.58 10.20
N PRO A 3 -16.82 13.37 10.05
CA PRO A 3 -15.43 13.17 9.61
C PRO A 3 -15.16 13.85 8.27
N LEU A 4 -13.94 14.37 8.04
CA LEU A 4 -13.57 15.04 6.79
C LEU A 4 -13.81 14.13 5.56
N SER A 5 -13.55 12.83 5.70
CA SER A 5 -13.78 11.80 4.68
C SER A 5 -15.26 11.69 4.26
N THR A 6 -16.21 11.84 5.20
CA THR A 6 -17.64 11.83 4.86
C THR A 6 -18.05 13.03 4.01
N ARG A 7 -17.52 14.22 4.31
CA ARG A 7 -17.80 15.44 3.54
C ARG A 7 -17.20 15.37 2.14
N ALA A 8 -15.99 14.83 2.03
CA ALA A 8 -15.32 14.63 0.74
C ALA A 8 -16.09 13.61 -0.13
N ALA A 9 -16.52 12.49 0.45
CA ALA A 9 -17.34 11.50 -0.25
C ALA A 9 -18.65 12.09 -0.80
N ASP A 10 -19.35 12.91 -0.01
CA ASP A 10 -20.59 13.59 -0.42
C ASP A 10 -20.37 14.56 -1.60
N ILE A 11 -19.18 15.16 -1.71
CA ILE A 11 -18.82 16.03 -2.83
C ILE A 11 -18.54 15.18 -4.07
N TYR A 12 -17.67 14.17 -3.97
CA TYR A 12 -17.29 13.35 -5.12
C TYR A 12 -18.47 12.61 -5.75
N LYS A 13 -19.41 12.10 -4.94
CA LYS A 13 -20.66 11.49 -5.44
C LYS A 13 -21.54 12.45 -6.24
N ARG A 14 -21.52 13.75 -5.92
CA ARG A 14 -22.30 14.76 -6.66
C ARG A 14 -21.61 15.19 -7.95
N VAL A 15 -20.29 15.09 -8.02
CA VAL A 15 -19.50 15.46 -9.20
C VAL A 15 -19.46 14.32 -10.22
N LEU A 16 -19.45 13.07 -9.77
CA LEU A 16 -19.32 11.88 -10.63
C LEU A 16 -20.31 11.84 -11.81
N PRO A 17 -21.62 12.10 -11.64
CA PRO A 17 -22.59 12.05 -12.75
C PRO A 17 -22.45 13.22 -13.74
N ARG A 18 -21.73 14.29 -13.36
CA ARG A 18 -21.59 15.50 -14.18
C ARG A 18 -20.38 15.43 -15.12
N HIS A 19 -19.47 14.51 -14.85
CA HIS A 19 -18.18 14.40 -15.53
C HIS A 19 -17.80 12.92 -15.70
N GLU A 20 -18.60 12.16 -16.45
CA GLU A 20 -18.40 10.71 -16.70
C GLU A 20 -17.00 10.36 -17.25
N THR A 21 -16.33 11.32 -17.89
CA THR A 21 -14.98 11.17 -18.43
C THR A 21 -13.88 11.21 -17.36
N HIS A 22 -14.18 11.63 -16.13
CA HIS A 22 -13.17 11.83 -15.09
C HIS A 22 -13.06 10.60 -14.19
N ALA A 23 -12.53 9.51 -14.76
CA ALA A 23 -12.33 8.24 -14.07
C ALA A 23 -11.54 8.37 -12.75
N ALA A 24 -10.62 9.35 -12.66
CA ALA A 24 -9.81 9.62 -11.46
C ALA A 24 -10.64 9.96 -10.21
N ILE A 25 -11.88 10.47 -10.35
CA ILE A 25 -12.77 10.75 -9.22
C ILE A 25 -13.08 9.47 -8.44
N ASN A 26 -13.16 8.33 -9.12
CA ASN A 26 -13.38 7.04 -8.47
C ASN A 26 -12.25 6.69 -7.50
N VAL A 27 -11.00 7.06 -7.81
CA VAL A 27 -9.84 6.83 -6.91
C VAL A 27 -9.95 7.70 -5.66
N TYR A 28 -10.32 8.97 -5.80
CA TYR A 28 -10.52 9.87 -4.64
C TYR A 28 -11.71 9.45 -3.77
N LEU A 29 -12.80 9.00 -4.40
CA LEU A 29 -13.94 8.46 -3.68
C LEU A 29 -13.60 7.15 -2.97
N ALA A 30 -12.82 6.27 -3.60
CA ALA A 30 -12.30 5.06 -2.99
C ALA A 30 -11.40 5.36 -1.77
N MET A 31 -10.51 6.35 -1.85
CA MET A 31 -9.72 6.80 -0.68
C MET A 31 -10.61 7.24 0.49
N CYS A 32 -11.70 7.97 0.19
CA CYS A 32 -12.66 8.37 1.22
C CYS A 32 -13.33 7.16 1.86
N TYR A 33 -13.75 6.18 1.06
CA TYR A 33 -14.37 4.95 1.55
C TYR A 33 -13.41 4.06 2.33
N TYR A 34 -12.15 3.98 1.91
CA TYR A 34 -11.08 3.31 2.66
C TYR A 34 -10.92 3.91 4.06
N HIS A 35 -10.84 5.24 4.17
CA HIS A 35 -10.78 5.93 5.46
C HIS A 35 -12.03 5.81 6.31
N LEU A 36 -13.16 5.43 5.71
CA LEU A 36 -14.40 5.14 6.41
C LEU A 36 -14.58 3.63 6.67
N GLU A 37 -13.55 2.83 6.38
CA GLU A 37 -13.51 1.38 6.56
C GLU A 37 -14.54 0.60 5.71
N TYR A 38 -15.09 1.24 4.67
CA TYR A 38 -15.92 0.59 3.65
C TYR A 38 -15.02 0.02 2.54
N PHE A 39 -14.22 -0.99 2.89
CA PHE A 39 -13.18 -1.56 2.02
C PHE A 39 -13.75 -2.25 0.78
N ASP A 40 -14.93 -2.85 0.89
CA ASP A 40 -15.69 -3.47 -0.20
C ASP A 40 -16.06 -2.45 -1.29
N ILE A 41 -16.70 -1.34 -0.89
CA ILE A 41 -17.10 -0.24 -1.78
C ILE A 41 -15.85 0.42 -2.39
N SER A 42 -14.81 0.63 -1.57
CA SER A 42 -13.53 1.16 -2.03
C SER A 42 -12.92 0.27 -3.12
N SER A 43 -12.95 -1.06 -2.94
CA SER A 43 -12.40 -2.03 -3.89
C SER A 43 -13.14 -2.00 -5.23
N GLU A 44 -14.48 -1.95 -5.20
CA GLU A 44 -15.32 -1.89 -6.40
C GLU A 44 -15.07 -0.62 -7.23
N LEU A 45 -14.93 0.53 -6.56
CA LEU A 45 -14.61 1.80 -7.24
C LEU A 45 -13.23 1.78 -7.89
N LEU A 46 -12.24 1.15 -7.26
CA LEU A 46 -10.91 0.99 -7.82
C LEU A 46 -10.90 0.03 -8.99
N ALA A 47 -11.62 -1.09 -8.91
CA ALA A 47 -11.78 -2.02 -10.04
C ALA A 47 -12.42 -1.30 -11.24
N THR A 48 -13.44 -0.49 -10.99
CA THR A 48 -14.09 0.34 -12.02
C THR A 48 -13.09 1.30 -12.68
N TYR A 49 -12.28 2.00 -11.88
CA TYR A 49 -11.23 2.90 -12.41
C TYR A 49 -10.17 2.15 -13.21
N LEU A 50 -9.65 1.03 -12.69
CA LEU A 50 -8.56 0.26 -13.31
C LEU A 50 -9.00 -0.45 -14.60
N ALA A 51 -10.30 -0.69 -14.78
CA ALA A 51 -10.87 -1.21 -16.02
C ALA A 51 -10.93 -0.17 -17.15
N THR A 52 -10.72 1.12 -16.86
CA THR A 52 -10.68 2.17 -17.89
C THR A 52 -9.35 2.21 -18.63
N SER A 53 -9.34 2.79 -19.84
CA SER A 53 -8.11 2.99 -20.64
C SER A 53 -7.04 3.82 -19.93
N ASP A 54 -7.44 4.67 -18.98
CA ASP A 54 -6.54 5.52 -18.19
C ASP A 54 -6.24 4.92 -16.79
N GLY A 55 -6.63 3.66 -16.56
CA GLY A 55 -6.56 2.91 -15.31
C GLY A 55 -5.15 2.44 -14.91
N HIS A 56 -4.14 3.31 -15.03
CA HIS A 56 -2.74 2.94 -14.78
C HIS A 56 -2.14 3.55 -13.49
N SER A 57 -2.94 4.27 -12.70
CA SER A 57 -2.47 4.89 -11.46
C SER A 57 -1.91 3.86 -10.47
N ASN A 58 -0.64 4.04 -10.11
CA ASN A 58 0.02 3.24 -9.08
C ASN A 58 -0.64 3.41 -7.70
N VAL A 59 -1.23 4.58 -7.45
CA VAL A 59 -2.00 4.87 -6.22
C VAL A 59 -3.23 3.97 -6.14
N ALA A 60 -3.97 3.84 -7.24
CA ALA A 60 -5.17 3.01 -7.30
C ALA A 60 -4.84 1.52 -7.09
N LYS A 61 -3.75 1.05 -7.71
CA LYS A 61 -3.24 -0.32 -7.56
C LYS A 61 -2.80 -0.63 -6.13
N ASN A 62 -2.08 0.30 -5.49
CA ASN A 62 -1.67 0.16 -4.09
C ASN A 62 -2.88 0.16 -3.16
N LEU A 63 -3.82 1.10 -3.33
CA LEU A 63 -5.03 1.15 -2.52
C LEU A 63 -5.89 -0.12 -2.69
N LEU A 64 -5.91 -0.72 -3.89
CA LEU A 64 -6.58 -2.00 -4.13
C LEU A 64 -5.89 -3.14 -3.37
N ALA A 65 -4.56 -3.15 -3.32
CA ALA A 65 -3.81 -4.11 -2.49
C ALA A 65 -4.13 -3.92 -1.00
N CYS A 66 -4.23 -2.67 -0.51
CA CYS A 66 -4.67 -2.38 0.85
C CYS A 66 -6.10 -2.87 1.13
N ASN A 67 -7.05 -2.65 0.21
CA ASN A 67 -8.40 -3.21 0.34
C ASN A 67 -8.37 -4.74 0.38
N THR A 68 -7.57 -5.37 -0.49
CA THR A 68 -7.40 -6.83 -0.54
C THR A 68 -6.85 -7.37 0.78
N PHE A 69 -5.93 -6.64 1.41
CA PHE A 69 -5.40 -6.98 2.73
C PHE A 69 -6.48 -7.01 3.81
N HIS A 70 -7.37 -6.02 3.83
CA HIS A 70 -8.47 -5.94 4.81
C HIS A 70 -9.59 -6.94 4.54
N LEU A 71 -9.88 -7.23 3.27
CA LEU A 71 -11.00 -8.09 2.86
C LEU A 71 -10.64 -9.58 2.79
N VAL A 72 -9.37 -9.90 2.49
CA VAL A 72 -8.91 -11.27 2.23
C VAL A 72 -7.76 -11.61 3.17
N ASP A 73 -6.51 -11.28 2.79
CA ASP A 73 -5.31 -11.48 3.58
C ASP A 73 -4.09 -10.78 2.92
N GLY A 74 -2.94 -10.85 3.60
CA GLY A 74 -1.70 -10.27 3.11
C GLY A 74 -1.04 -11.00 1.94
N VAL A 75 -1.33 -12.28 1.73
CA VAL A 75 -0.76 -13.07 0.62
C VAL A 75 -1.44 -12.68 -0.69
N ALA A 76 -2.77 -12.55 -0.67
CA ALA A 76 -3.55 -12.04 -1.79
C ALA A 76 -3.17 -10.59 -2.13
N ALA A 77 -2.96 -9.75 -1.10
CA ALA A 77 -2.52 -8.37 -1.28
C ALA A 77 -1.15 -8.29 -1.96
N GLU A 78 -0.16 -9.07 -1.51
CA GLU A 78 1.17 -9.14 -2.12
C GLU A 78 1.10 -9.55 -3.59
N LYS A 79 0.34 -10.61 -3.90
CA LYS A 79 0.16 -11.08 -5.28
C LYS A 79 -0.44 -10.00 -6.17
N SER A 80 -1.41 -9.24 -5.66
CA SER A 80 -2.03 -8.13 -6.38
C SER A 80 -1.02 -7.01 -6.66
N LEU A 81 -0.15 -6.68 -5.70
CA LEU A 81 0.86 -5.63 -5.85
C LEU A 81 1.91 -6.01 -6.90
N HIS A 82 2.42 -7.24 -6.85
CA HIS A 82 3.38 -7.78 -7.82
C HIS A 82 2.83 -7.87 -9.24
N LEU A 83 1.54 -8.15 -9.39
CA LEU A 83 0.90 -8.19 -10.70
C LEU A 83 0.79 -6.79 -11.34
N HIS A 84 0.66 -5.73 -10.54
CA HIS A 84 0.24 -4.42 -11.03
C HIS A 84 1.35 -3.36 -11.01
N LEU A 85 2.41 -3.53 -10.21
CA LEU A 85 3.52 -2.59 -10.12
C LEU A 85 4.86 -3.29 -10.41
N PRO A 86 5.72 -2.73 -11.27
CA PRO A 86 7.11 -3.14 -11.31
C PRO A 86 7.73 -2.89 -9.92
N GLN A 87 8.42 -3.90 -9.39
CA GLN A 87 9.04 -3.85 -8.06
C GLN A 87 9.86 -2.55 -7.80
N PRO A 88 10.66 -2.03 -8.77
CA PRO A 88 11.42 -0.79 -8.56
C PRO A 88 10.52 0.45 -8.39
N THR A 89 9.39 0.48 -9.09
CA THR A 89 8.48 1.64 -9.12
C THR A 89 7.62 1.72 -7.85
N ALA A 90 7.20 0.57 -7.32
CA ALA A 90 6.47 0.49 -6.06
C ALA A 90 7.29 1.06 -4.90
N LEU A 91 8.58 0.68 -4.80
CA LEU A 91 9.44 1.15 -3.72
C LEU A 91 9.70 2.66 -3.79
N VAL A 92 9.98 3.22 -4.97
CA VAL A 92 10.23 4.67 -5.13
C VAL A 92 9.01 5.48 -4.70
N TYR A 93 7.81 5.03 -5.07
CA TYR A 93 6.56 5.66 -4.67
C TYR A 93 6.32 5.56 -3.16
N LEU A 94 6.45 4.36 -2.58
CA LEU A 94 6.23 4.17 -1.15
C LEU A 94 7.26 4.98 -0.33
N LYS A 95 8.52 5.03 -0.75
CA LYS A 95 9.54 5.89 -0.11
C LYS A 95 9.15 7.36 -0.05
N SER A 96 8.59 7.91 -1.13
CA SER A 96 8.31 9.36 -1.19
C SER A 96 7.18 9.80 -0.27
N ILE A 97 6.29 8.89 0.11
CA ILE A 97 5.12 9.20 0.96
C ILE A 97 5.20 8.58 2.37
N ALA A 98 6.22 7.76 2.67
CA ALA A 98 6.32 7.03 3.93
C ALA A 98 6.23 7.91 5.18
N MET A 99 6.79 9.12 5.14
CA MET A 99 6.75 10.05 6.27
C MET A 99 5.34 10.51 6.66
N TYR A 100 4.37 10.42 5.74
CA TYR A 100 2.97 10.80 5.98
C TYR A 100 2.13 9.63 6.49
N HIS A 101 2.63 8.40 6.38
CA HIS A 101 1.90 7.16 6.64
C HIS A 101 2.56 6.29 7.73
N VAL A 102 3.38 6.90 8.60
CA VAL A 102 4.13 6.21 9.67
C VAL A 102 3.23 5.36 10.59
N HIS A 103 1.97 5.78 10.77
CA HIS A 103 0.98 5.09 11.61
C HIS A 103 -0.06 4.28 10.82
N ASP A 104 0.11 4.13 9.50
CA ASP A 104 -0.78 3.34 8.64
C ASP A 104 -0.18 1.94 8.46
N ASP A 105 -0.77 0.97 9.14
CA ASP A 105 -0.25 -0.40 9.17
C ASP A 105 -0.31 -1.09 7.79
N ALA A 106 -1.31 -0.79 6.96
CA ALA A 106 -1.42 -1.33 5.61
C ALA A 106 -0.33 -0.75 4.70
N PHE A 107 -0.08 0.55 4.84
CA PHE A 107 1.03 1.21 4.15
C PHE A 107 2.39 0.60 4.57
N ASN A 108 2.63 0.44 5.88
CA ASN A 108 3.88 -0.10 6.40
C ASN A 108 4.12 -1.55 5.97
N TRP A 109 3.06 -2.38 5.91
CA TRP A 109 3.13 -3.73 5.36
C TRP A 109 3.55 -3.71 3.88
N ASN A 110 2.85 -2.94 3.03
CA ASN A 110 3.17 -2.85 1.60
C ASN A 110 4.57 -2.26 1.35
N TYR A 111 5.01 -1.32 2.18
CA TYR A 111 6.36 -0.78 2.14
C TYR A 111 7.43 -1.82 2.48
N GLY A 112 7.18 -2.64 3.50
CA GLY A 112 8.04 -3.79 3.85
C GLY A 112 8.13 -4.82 2.72
N VAL A 113 7.00 -5.17 2.10
CA VAL A 113 6.96 -6.09 0.92
C VAL A 113 7.79 -5.51 -0.23
N ALA A 114 7.62 -4.23 -0.57
CA ALA A 114 8.35 -3.61 -1.67
C ALA A 114 9.87 -3.51 -1.42
N LEU A 115 10.28 -3.27 -0.18
CA LEU A 115 11.68 -3.32 0.25
C LEU A 115 12.26 -4.74 0.09
N ALA A 116 11.47 -5.77 0.39
CA ALA A 116 11.85 -7.17 0.24
C ALA A 116 12.01 -7.60 -1.21
N ALA A 117 11.00 -7.30 -2.00
CA ALA A 117 10.95 -7.67 -3.40
C ALA A 117 12.09 -7.04 -4.23
N THR A 118 12.52 -5.82 -3.87
CA THR A 118 13.56 -5.11 -4.63
C THR A 118 14.99 -5.48 -4.24
N GLY A 119 15.19 -6.29 -3.20
CA GLY A 119 16.52 -6.61 -2.69
C GLY A 119 17.30 -5.37 -2.21
N MET A 120 16.63 -4.21 -2.04
CA MET A 120 17.26 -2.95 -1.60
C MET A 120 17.66 -2.95 -0.11
N TYR A 121 17.83 -4.12 0.47
CA TYR A 121 18.72 -4.30 1.60
C TYR A 121 20.16 -4.09 1.14
N SER A 122 20.57 -4.71 0.02
CA SER A 122 21.87 -4.48 -0.60
C SER A 122 21.85 -3.19 -1.43
N ALA A 123 22.10 -2.04 -0.81
CA ALA A 123 22.23 -0.80 -1.54
C ALA A 123 23.51 -0.84 -2.39
N VAL A 124 23.39 -1.02 -3.72
CA VAL A 124 24.36 -0.69 -4.80
C VAL A 124 25.80 -1.27 -4.64
N SER A 125 26.08 -2.01 -3.56
CA SER A 125 27.44 -2.40 -3.14
C SER A 125 27.50 -3.82 -2.54
N GLY A 126 26.40 -4.57 -2.58
CA GLY A 126 26.37 -5.94 -2.05
C GLY A 126 26.35 -6.06 -0.52
N LYS A 127 26.21 -4.96 0.23
CA LYS A 127 26.04 -4.98 1.69
C LYS A 127 24.67 -4.46 2.11
N CYS A 128 24.02 -5.22 3.00
CA CYS A 128 22.78 -4.82 3.65
C CYS A 128 22.98 -3.49 4.39
N ASP A 129 22.20 -2.44 4.09
CA ASP A 129 22.16 -1.23 4.92
C ASP A 129 21.38 -1.56 6.20
N THR A 130 22.11 -2.11 7.17
CA THR A 130 21.57 -2.60 8.44
C THR A 130 20.84 -1.53 9.23
N THR A 131 21.19 -0.26 9.06
CA THR A 131 20.53 0.87 9.74
C THR A 131 19.09 1.03 9.27
N LYS A 132 18.87 1.02 7.94
CA LYS A 132 17.52 1.14 7.36
C LYS A 132 16.66 -0.10 7.61
N LEU A 133 17.28 -1.28 7.63
CA LEU A 133 16.60 -2.51 8.00
C LEU A 133 16.10 -2.45 9.45
N VAL A 134 16.92 -1.97 10.38
CA VAL A 134 16.55 -1.82 11.79
C VAL A 134 15.39 -0.82 11.96
N GLU A 135 15.41 0.30 11.24
CA GLU A 135 14.28 1.25 11.26
C GLU A 135 12.96 0.60 10.82
N VAL A 136 12.98 -0.16 9.71
CA VAL A 136 11.79 -0.84 9.19
C VAL A 136 11.33 -1.95 10.12
N LEU A 137 12.26 -2.74 10.70
CA LEU A 137 11.93 -3.76 11.69
C LEU A 137 11.29 -3.14 12.93
N ASN A 138 11.86 -2.04 13.46
CA ASN A 138 11.32 -1.33 14.60
C ASN A 138 9.91 -0.78 14.31
N MET A 139 9.68 -0.24 13.11
CA MET A 139 8.35 0.22 12.69
C MET A 139 7.33 -0.92 12.61
N LEU A 140 7.72 -2.06 12.03
CA LEU A 140 6.85 -3.23 11.87
C LEU A 140 6.58 -3.93 13.21
N GLU A 141 7.56 -3.96 14.12
CA GLU A 141 7.40 -4.49 15.48
C GLU A 141 6.54 -3.61 16.37
N ALA A 142 6.61 -2.29 16.16
CA ALA A 142 5.75 -1.31 16.81
C ALA A 142 4.30 -1.35 16.29
N SER A 143 4.02 -2.07 15.21
CA SER A 143 2.66 -2.24 14.69
C SER A 143 1.75 -2.88 15.74
N LYS A 144 0.53 -2.34 15.87
CA LYS A 144 -0.50 -2.90 16.76
C LYS A 144 -1.10 -4.19 16.20
N HIS A 145 -0.91 -4.45 14.91
CA HIS A 145 -1.47 -5.60 14.21
C HIS A 145 -0.47 -6.75 14.17
N ASN A 146 -0.98 -7.98 14.34
CA ASN A 146 -0.15 -9.19 14.30
C ASN A 146 0.59 -9.35 12.97
N GLN A 147 0.05 -8.83 11.87
CA GLN A 147 0.67 -8.92 10.55
C GLN A 147 1.98 -8.13 10.47
N GLY A 148 2.03 -6.88 10.96
CA GLY A 148 3.29 -6.12 11.02
C GLY A 148 4.37 -6.87 11.80
N LYS A 149 3.99 -7.48 12.94
CA LYS A 149 4.89 -8.32 13.74
C LYS A 149 5.34 -9.60 13.03
N VAL A 150 4.46 -10.24 12.26
CA VAL A 150 4.81 -11.41 11.43
C VAL A 150 5.77 -11.01 10.31
N MET A 151 5.56 -9.86 9.65
CA MET A 151 6.49 -9.37 8.64
C MET A 151 7.87 -9.09 9.20
N ALA A 152 7.94 -8.46 10.37
CA ALA A 152 9.21 -8.20 11.04
C ALA A 152 10.00 -9.50 11.28
N ARG A 153 9.32 -10.58 11.69
CA ARG A 153 9.94 -11.90 11.86
C ARG A 153 10.43 -12.49 10.54
N THR A 154 9.62 -12.42 9.49
CA THR A 154 9.98 -12.92 8.15
C THR A 154 11.18 -12.16 7.58
N LEU A 155 11.17 -10.82 7.68
CA LEU A 155 12.28 -9.96 7.26
C LEU A 155 13.57 -10.26 8.02
N ARG A 156 13.48 -10.43 9.35
CA ARG A 156 14.63 -10.80 10.19
C ARG A 156 15.23 -12.14 9.76
N THR A 157 14.37 -13.15 9.56
CA THR A 157 14.79 -14.48 9.11
C THR A 157 15.46 -14.44 7.73
N TYR A 158 14.91 -13.65 6.81
CA TYR A 158 15.51 -13.44 5.49
C TYR A 158 16.88 -12.79 5.59
N CYS A 159 17.03 -11.72 6.38
CA CYS A 159 18.33 -11.05 6.56
C CYS A 159 19.38 -11.95 7.22
N GLU A 160 18.99 -12.78 8.19
CA GLU A 160 19.86 -13.79 8.79
C GLU A 160 20.32 -14.83 7.75
N SER A 161 19.42 -15.26 6.85
CA SER A 161 19.75 -16.20 5.78
C SER A 161 20.71 -15.62 4.72
N VAL A 162 20.64 -14.32 4.46
CA VAL A 162 21.49 -13.61 3.50
C VAL A 162 22.86 -13.24 4.10
N HIS A 163 23.00 -13.22 5.43
CA HIS A 163 24.28 -12.99 6.14
C HIS A 163 25.01 -14.28 6.54
N LEU A 164 24.49 -15.46 6.13
CA LEU A 164 25.10 -16.78 6.32
C LEU A 164 25.91 -17.27 5.09
N THR A 165 26.32 -16.36 4.21
CA THR A 165 27.31 -16.58 3.13
C THR A 165 28.31 -15.44 3.12
#